data_AF-A0A1Q5BES5-F1
#
_entry.id   AF-A0A1Q5BES5-F1
#
_cell.length_a   1.000
_cell.length_b   1.000
_cell.length_c   1.000
_cell.angle_alpha   90.00
_cell.angle_beta   90.00
_cell.angle_gamma   90.00
#
_symmetry.space_group_name_H-M   'P 1'
#
loop_
_entity.id
_entity.type
_entity.pdbx_description
1 polymer ?
#
loop_
_entity_poly.entity_id
_entity_poly.type
_entity_poly.pdbx_seq_one_letter_code
_entity_poly.pdbx_strand_id
1 'polypeptide(L)'
;MDEQAREQALLTAVTTEHFVLQTSRSATITESVGRATIFMSMLSAALIGLGFVSSSGHLLRPYLGAVLPTLVITGLLTFARLVQSMVENEVDLQRIQRIRAWYHRRFADDQGFFADALTQGGGTRAEWAAVGSRPGRRHMLLTAAALVGAVNALLIGLGATLLSGLSGAAPGLAIAVGVVVVLAAFAVQIGYINRASISLGR
;
A
#
# COMPACT_ATOMS: atom_id res chain seq x y z
N MET A 1 -30.08 20.79 31.50
CA MET A 1 -28.85 20.97 30.71
C MET A 1 -29.21 21.82 29.53
N ASP A 2 -28.62 23.00 29.42
CA ASP A 2 -28.94 23.95 28.35
C ASP A 2 -28.51 23.37 27.01
N GLU A 3 -29.38 23.46 26.00
CA GLU A 3 -29.16 22.87 24.66
C GLU A 3 -27.83 23.35 24.05
N GLN A 4 -27.45 24.60 24.33
CA GLN A 4 -26.18 25.20 23.92
C GLN A 4 -24.94 24.52 24.53
N ALA A 5 -25.01 24.14 25.81
CA ALA A 5 -23.91 23.45 26.49
C ALA A 5 -23.74 22.02 25.93
N ARG A 6 -24.84 21.36 25.58
CA ARG A 6 -24.82 20.03 24.94
C ARG A 6 -24.25 20.13 23.52
N GLU A 7 -24.60 21.16 22.78
CA GLU A 7 -24.10 21.41 21.42
C GLU A 7 -22.60 21.73 21.42
N GLN A 8 -22.11 22.58 22.33
CA GLN A 8 -20.67 22.84 22.51
C GLN A 8 -19.90 21.57 22.89
N ALA A 9 -20.40 20.76 23.83
CA ALA A 9 -19.75 19.51 24.21
C ALA A 9 -19.65 18.53 23.02
N LEU A 10 -20.67 18.51 22.15
CA LEU A 10 -20.70 17.69 20.94
C LEU A 10 -19.69 18.20 19.90
N LEU A 11 -19.59 19.51 19.69
CA LEU A 11 -18.59 20.11 18.81
C LEU A 11 -17.15 19.79 19.27
N THR A 12 -16.89 19.86 20.58
CA THR A 12 -15.59 19.48 21.15
C THR A 12 -15.32 17.99 20.93
N ALA A 13 -16.28 17.11 21.22
CA ALA A 13 -16.11 15.67 21.02
C ALA A 13 -15.80 15.31 19.56
N VAL A 14 -16.50 15.93 18.61
CA VAL A 14 -16.31 15.62 17.18
C VAL A 14 -15.01 16.23 16.62
N THR A 15 -14.60 17.41 17.08
CA THR A 15 -13.28 17.97 16.70
C THR A 15 -12.15 17.12 17.26
N THR A 16 -12.24 16.66 18.51
CA THR A 16 -11.28 15.70 19.09
C THR A 16 -11.23 14.41 18.27
N GLU A 17 -12.37 13.81 17.94
CA GLU A 17 -12.44 12.61 17.10
C GLU A 17 -11.79 12.82 15.72
N HIS A 18 -12.00 13.98 15.09
CA HIS A 18 -11.36 14.30 13.81
C HIS A 18 -9.84 14.33 13.90
N PHE A 19 -9.28 14.96 14.94
CA PHE A 19 -7.84 15.00 15.17
C PHE A 19 -7.28 13.60 15.46
N VAL A 20 -7.98 12.79 16.26
CA VAL A 20 -7.58 11.39 16.54
C VAL A 20 -7.49 10.59 15.24
N LEU A 21 -8.49 10.68 14.36
CA LEU A 21 -8.48 10.00 13.06
C LEU A 21 -7.36 10.51 12.14
N GLN A 22 -7.10 11.83 12.10
CA GLN A 22 -5.98 12.39 11.32
C GLN A 22 -4.60 11.95 11.83
N THR A 23 -4.42 11.88 13.15
CA THR A 23 -3.19 11.40 13.78
C THR A 23 -2.99 9.92 13.50
N SER A 24 -4.04 9.09 13.63
CA SER A 24 -4.02 7.67 13.26
C SER A 24 -3.55 7.49 11.80
N ARG A 25 -4.17 8.21 10.86
CA ARG A 25 -3.81 8.16 9.44
C ARG A 25 -2.35 8.54 9.19
N SER A 26 -1.87 9.63 9.80
CA SER A 26 -0.48 10.08 9.66
C SER A 26 0.52 9.06 10.20
N ALA A 27 0.18 8.39 11.31
CA ALA A 27 1.01 7.33 11.89
C ALA A 27 1.10 6.12 10.93
N THR A 28 -0.02 5.69 10.36
CA THR A 28 -0.08 4.57 9.40
C THR A 28 0.70 4.85 8.12
N ILE A 29 0.62 6.09 7.60
CA ILE A 29 1.43 6.52 6.44
C ILE A 29 2.92 6.49 6.78
N THR A 30 3.30 6.99 7.95
CA THR A 30 4.70 7.01 8.39
C THR A 30 5.25 5.60 8.58
N GLU A 31 4.47 4.67 9.17
CA GLU A 31 4.83 3.26 9.28
C GLU A 31 5.08 2.64 7.90
N SER A 32 4.16 2.90 6.95
CA SER A 32 4.23 2.40 5.58
C SER A 32 5.48 2.88 4.84
N VAL A 33 5.77 4.19 4.90
CA VAL A 33 6.97 4.79 4.30
C VAL A 33 8.24 4.26 4.97
N GLY A 34 8.25 4.13 6.29
CA GLY A 34 9.39 3.59 7.04
C GLY A 34 9.73 2.16 6.61
N ARG A 35 8.73 1.28 6.51
CA ARG A 35 8.92 -0.11 6.06
C ARG A 35 9.40 -0.19 4.61
N ALA A 36 8.82 0.60 3.70
CA ALA A 36 9.25 0.64 2.31
C ALA A 36 10.70 1.13 2.18
N THR A 37 11.09 2.16 2.93
CA THR A 37 12.46 2.68 2.95
C THR A 37 13.44 1.62 3.43
N ILE A 38 13.15 0.94 4.56
CA ILE A 38 13.99 -0.13 5.09
C ILE A 38 14.17 -1.25 4.06
N PHE A 39 13.09 -1.66 3.40
CA PHE A 39 13.15 -2.69 2.36
C PHE A 39 14.04 -2.26 1.18
N MET A 40 13.87 -1.03 0.66
CA MET A 40 14.67 -0.52 -0.46
C MET A 40 16.16 -0.34 -0.09
N SER A 41 16.45 0.07 1.16
CA SER A 41 17.82 0.14 1.67
C SER A 41 18.46 -1.24 1.77
N MET A 42 17.73 -2.24 2.29
CA MET A 42 18.20 -3.63 2.37
C MET A 42 18.44 -4.23 0.98
N LEU A 43 17.52 -3.98 0.04
CA LEU A 43 17.67 -4.40 -1.36
C LEU A 43 18.90 -3.76 -2.00
N SER A 44 19.12 -2.46 -1.80
CA SER A 44 20.28 -1.75 -2.34
C SER A 44 21.58 -2.31 -1.78
N ALA A 45 21.66 -2.54 -0.46
CA ALA A 45 22.82 -3.13 0.18
C ALA A 45 23.10 -4.56 -0.31
N ALA A 46 22.05 -5.36 -0.54
CA ALA A 46 22.15 -6.68 -1.13
C ALA A 46 22.67 -6.66 -2.57
N LEU A 47 22.21 -5.71 -3.40
CA LEU A 47 22.70 -5.56 -4.77
C LEU A 47 24.17 -5.10 -4.80
N ILE A 48 24.57 -4.22 -3.89
CA ILE A 48 25.98 -3.81 -3.72
C ILE A 48 26.83 -5.02 -3.31
N GLY A 49 26.39 -5.80 -2.31
CA GLY A 49 27.07 -7.02 -1.88
C GLY A 49 27.17 -8.07 -3.00
N LEU A 50 26.12 -8.21 -3.81
CA LEU A 50 26.13 -9.06 -5.01
C LEU A 50 27.20 -8.59 -6.00
N GLY A 51 27.35 -7.28 -6.20
CA GLY A 51 28.41 -6.70 -7.03
C GLY A 51 29.81 -7.15 -6.60
N PHE A 52 30.10 -7.12 -5.29
CA PHE A 52 31.38 -7.59 -4.75
C PHE A 52 31.61 -9.09 -4.92
N VAL A 53 30.55 -9.89 -4.77
CA VAL A 53 30.63 -11.36 -4.84
C VAL A 53 30.57 -11.89 -6.28
N SER A 54 30.11 -11.08 -7.24
CA SER A 54 29.87 -11.48 -8.64
C SER A 54 31.08 -12.09 -9.35
N SER A 55 32.30 -11.65 -9.03
CA SER A 55 33.55 -12.16 -9.60
C SER A 55 34.00 -13.48 -8.98
N SER A 56 33.46 -13.85 -7.82
CA SER A 56 33.85 -15.01 -7.04
C SER A 56 32.79 -16.10 -7.12
N GLY A 57 32.87 -16.95 -8.16
CA GLY A 57 31.87 -17.98 -8.45
C GLY A 57 31.56 -18.96 -7.31
N HIS A 58 32.51 -19.19 -6.39
CA HIS A 58 32.33 -20.05 -5.22
C HIS A 58 31.50 -19.39 -4.10
N LEU A 59 31.52 -18.06 -3.98
CA LEU A 59 30.75 -17.29 -3.00
C LEU A 59 29.37 -16.88 -3.52
N LEU A 60 29.19 -16.81 -4.85
CA LEU A 60 27.96 -16.36 -5.48
C LEU A 60 26.74 -17.22 -5.11
N ARG A 61 26.87 -18.54 -5.18
CA ARG A 61 25.79 -19.48 -4.87
C ARG A 61 25.32 -19.40 -3.40
N PRO A 62 26.22 -19.50 -2.39
CA PRO A 62 25.80 -19.37 -0.99
C PRO A 62 25.29 -17.96 -0.65
N TYR A 63 25.86 -16.92 -1.26
CA TYR A 63 25.38 -15.54 -1.07
C TYR A 63 23.94 -15.37 -1.56
N LEU A 64 23.66 -15.77 -2.80
CA LEU A 64 22.30 -15.72 -3.36
C LEU A 64 21.34 -16.59 -2.55
N GLY A 65 21.78 -17.79 -2.15
CA GLY A 65 20.97 -18.70 -1.33
C GLY A 65 20.55 -18.13 0.04
N ALA A 66 21.34 -17.23 0.63
CA ALA A 66 21.00 -16.58 1.90
C ALA A 66 20.20 -15.28 1.70
N VAL A 67 20.61 -14.46 0.72
CA VAL A 67 20.09 -13.10 0.54
C VAL A 67 18.73 -13.09 -0.16
N LEU A 68 18.54 -13.90 -1.21
CA LEU A 68 17.28 -13.92 -1.97
C LEU A 68 16.07 -14.29 -1.10
N PRO A 69 16.09 -15.41 -0.33
CA PRO A 69 14.96 -15.78 0.52
C PRO A 69 14.67 -14.70 1.56
N THR A 70 15.71 -14.11 2.17
CA THR A 70 15.56 -13.05 3.17
C THR A 70 14.87 -11.82 2.58
N LEU A 71 15.26 -11.38 1.37
CA LEU A 71 14.63 -10.26 0.68
C LEU A 71 13.19 -10.56 0.28
N VAL A 72 12.91 -11.76 -0.24
CA VAL A 72 11.56 -12.17 -0.65
C VAL A 72 10.61 -12.22 0.55
N ILE A 73 11.05 -12.79 1.67
CA ILE A 73 10.24 -12.85 2.91
C ILE A 73 9.98 -11.43 3.43
N THR A 74 11.01 -10.61 3.51
CA THR A 74 10.90 -9.22 3.99
C THR A 74 10.00 -8.38 3.08
N GLY A 75 10.13 -8.54 1.77
CA GLY A 75 9.29 -7.89 0.75
C GLY A 75 7.83 -8.32 0.85
N LEU A 76 7.56 -9.60 1.07
CA LEU A 76 6.20 -10.12 1.26
C LEU A 76 5.54 -9.57 2.53
N LEU A 77 6.26 -9.55 3.65
CA LEU A 77 5.74 -8.99 4.91
C LEU A 77 5.47 -7.48 4.79
N THR A 78 6.36 -6.76 4.12
CA THR A 78 6.21 -5.33 3.86
C THR A 78 4.98 -5.07 2.98
N PHE A 79 4.82 -5.86 1.91
CA PHE A 79 3.66 -5.80 1.03
C PHE A 79 2.35 -6.05 1.80
N ALA A 80 2.29 -7.12 2.60
CA ALA A 80 1.08 -7.45 3.36
C ALA A 80 0.68 -6.33 4.33
N ARG A 81 1.65 -5.72 5.01
CA ARG A 81 1.39 -4.59 5.92
C ARG A 81 0.94 -3.35 5.17
N LEU A 82 1.55 -3.04 4.01
CA LEU A 82 1.13 -1.92 3.17
C LEU A 82 -0.32 -2.08 2.66
N VAL A 83 -0.73 -3.30 2.32
CA VAL A 83 -2.12 -3.59 1.96
C VAL A 83 -3.05 -3.38 3.15
N GLN A 84 -2.67 -3.82 4.35
CA GLN A 84 -3.45 -3.58 5.57
C GLN A 84 -3.59 -2.08 5.86
N SER A 85 -2.49 -1.33 5.82
CA SER A 85 -2.49 0.13 6.03
C SER A 85 -3.34 0.87 5.01
N MET A 86 -3.39 0.41 3.76
CA MET A 86 -4.29 0.95 2.75
C MET A 86 -5.76 0.75 3.14
N VAL A 87 -6.12 -0.46 3.59
CA VAL A 87 -7.48 -0.78 4.03
C VAL A 87 -7.89 0.05 5.25
N GLU A 88 -7.02 0.16 6.25
CA GLU A 88 -7.25 0.99 7.44
C GLU A 88 -7.49 2.46 7.06
N ASN A 89 -6.72 2.99 6.11
CA ASN A 89 -6.88 4.34 5.60
C ASN A 89 -8.23 4.56 4.89
N GLU A 90 -8.76 3.58 4.14
CA GLU A 90 -10.09 3.70 3.52
C GLU A 90 -11.21 3.77 4.57
N VAL A 91 -11.14 2.95 5.63
CA VAL A 91 -12.11 2.96 6.72
C VAL A 91 -12.08 4.29 7.47
N ASP A 92 -10.90 4.82 7.76
CA ASP A 92 -10.75 6.11 8.45
C ASP A 92 -11.31 7.27 7.62
N LEU A 93 -11.09 7.27 6.30
CA LEU A 93 -11.68 8.27 5.40
C LEU A 93 -13.21 8.24 5.42
N GLN A 94 -13.83 7.04 5.41
CA GLN A 94 -15.29 6.92 5.49
C GLN A 94 -15.86 7.49 6.80
N ARG A 95 -15.16 7.28 7.93
CA ARG A 95 -15.56 7.83 9.24
C ARG A 95 -15.49 9.35 9.24
N ILE A 96 -14.40 9.93 8.72
CA ILE A 96 -14.23 11.38 8.58
C ILE A 96 -15.35 11.98 7.70
N GLN A 97 -15.70 11.31 6.60
CA GLN A 97 -16.79 11.78 5.74
C GLN A 97 -18.15 11.77 6.42
N ARG A 98 -18.44 10.74 7.23
CA ARG A 98 -19.69 10.67 7.99
C ARG A 98 -19.81 11.81 9.01
N ILE A 99 -18.71 12.12 9.69
CA ILE A 99 -18.61 13.27 10.61
C ILE A 99 -18.88 14.58 9.86
N ARG A 100 -18.24 14.76 8.70
CA ARG A 100 -18.40 15.97 7.87
C ARG A 100 -19.84 16.13 7.37
N ALA A 101 -20.48 15.02 6.98
CA ALA A 101 -21.87 14.98 6.53
C ALA A 101 -22.88 15.30 7.65
N TRP A 102 -22.54 14.95 8.89
CA TRP A 102 -23.34 15.28 10.08
C TRP A 102 -23.25 16.78 10.39
N TYR A 103 -22.05 17.35 10.35
CA TYR A 103 -21.81 18.78 10.54
C TYR A 103 -22.59 19.64 9.55
N HIS A 104 -22.54 19.28 8.26
CA HIS A 104 -23.20 20.06 7.23
C HIS A 104 -24.73 20.05 7.39
N ARG A 105 -25.32 18.88 7.67
CA ARG A 105 -26.77 18.75 7.94
C ARG A 105 -27.24 19.53 9.17
N ARG A 106 -26.35 19.82 10.12
CA ARG A 106 -26.71 20.47 11.40
C ARG A 106 -26.50 21.99 11.39
N PHE A 107 -25.47 22.49 10.70
CA PHE A 107 -25.04 23.89 10.83
C PHE A 107 -24.92 24.67 9.50
N ALA A 108 -25.01 24.00 8.35
CA ALA A 108 -24.77 24.63 7.06
C ALA A 108 -25.95 24.36 6.11
N ASP A 109 -27.07 25.01 6.38
CA ASP A 109 -28.31 24.88 5.61
C ASP A 109 -28.23 25.56 4.23
N ASP A 110 -27.26 26.47 4.00
CA ASP A 110 -27.22 27.30 2.77
C ASP A 110 -25.81 27.60 2.22
N GLN A 111 -24.74 27.06 2.84
CA GLN A 111 -23.36 27.30 2.39
C GLN A 111 -22.77 26.03 1.80
N GLY A 112 -22.60 25.98 0.47
CA GLY A 112 -22.02 24.87 -0.30
C GLY A 112 -20.58 24.46 0.06
N PHE A 113 -20.04 24.99 1.16
CA PHE A 113 -18.69 24.72 1.69
C PHE A 113 -18.46 23.24 2.05
N PHE A 114 -19.52 22.49 2.35
CA PHE A 114 -19.47 21.04 2.59
C PHE A 114 -20.40 20.24 1.68
N ALA A 115 -20.72 20.73 0.48
CA ALA A 115 -21.50 19.96 -0.50
C ALA A 115 -20.83 18.61 -0.83
N ASP A 116 -19.48 18.57 -0.80
CA ASP A 116 -18.68 17.35 -0.89
C ASP A 116 -18.84 16.39 0.30
N ALA A 117 -19.45 16.79 1.42
CA ALA A 117 -19.71 15.86 2.52
C ALA A 117 -21.04 15.09 2.36
N LEU A 118 -21.98 15.60 1.56
CA LEU A 118 -23.33 15.04 1.44
C LEU A 118 -23.45 13.89 0.45
N THR A 119 -22.58 13.83 -0.56
CA THR A 119 -22.59 12.68 -1.47
C THR A 119 -21.93 11.50 -0.77
N GLN A 120 -22.58 10.33 -0.71
CA GLN A 120 -21.87 9.10 -0.38
C GLN A 120 -20.70 8.96 -1.38
N GLY A 121 -19.46 9.10 -0.90
CA GLY A 121 -18.25 9.22 -1.74
C GLY A 121 -17.74 10.65 -1.98
N GLY A 122 -18.28 11.66 -1.31
CA GLY A 122 -17.98 13.07 -1.57
C GLY A 122 -16.62 13.57 -1.03
N GLY A 123 -16.09 12.99 0.04
CA GLY A 123 -14.69 13.24 0.44
C GLY A 123 -13.68 12.80 -0.56
N THR A 124 -13.99 11.65 -1.13
CA THR A 124 -13.27 11.10 -2.24
C THR A 124 -13.39 12.14 -3.39
N ARG A 125 -14.57 12.74 -3.66
CA ARG A 125 -14.88 13.85 -4.62
C ARG A 125 -14.07 15.13 -4.44
N ALA A 126 -13.84 15.57 -3.22
CA ALA A 126 -12.97 16.70 -2.92
C ALA A 126 -11.48 16.37 -3.17
N GLU A 127 -11.03 15.15 -2.84
CA GLU A 127 -9.70 14.65 -3.25
C GLU A 127 -9.63 14.47 -4.79
N TRP A 128 -10.76 14.14 -5.46
CA TRP A 128 -10.86 13.98 -6.93
C TRP A 128 -10.62 15.28 -7.70
N ALA A 129 -11.07 16.42 -7.16
CA ALA A 129 -10.86 17.74 -7.78
C ALA A 129 -9.40 18.20 -7.66
N ALA A 130 -8.68 17.78 -6.62
CA ALA A 130 -7.26 18.11 -6.42
C ALA A 130 -6.29 17.20 -7.20
N VAL A 131 -6.67 15.94 -7.49
CA VAL A 131 -5.80 14.92 -8.11
C VAL A 131 -6.23 14.54 -9.54
N GLY A 132 -7.38 15.02 -10.02
CA GLY A 132 -7.79 14.93 -11.43
C GLY A 132 -8.15 13.53 -11.95
N SER A 133 -8.28 12.52 -11.08
CA SER A 133 -8.53 11.14 -11.51
C SER A 133 -9.54 10.39 -10.61
N ARG A 134 -10.50 9.70 -11.25
CA ARG A 134 -11.48 8.82 -10.60
C ARG A 134 -10.77 7.68 -9.85
N PRO A 135 -11.20 7.29 -8.63
CA PRO A 135 -10.67 6.13 -7.92
C PRO A 135 -11.26 4.88 -8.57
N GLY A 136 -10.74 4.52 -9.75
CA GLY A 136 -10.95 3.21 -10.31
C GLY A 136 -9.97 2.22 -9.70
N ARG A 137 -10.25 0.91 -9.86
CA ARG A 137 -9.33 -0.22 -9.59
C ARG A 137 -7.88 -0.02 -10.07
N ARG A 138 -7.63 0.94 -10.97
CA ARG A 138 -6.33 1.32 -11.50
C ARG A 138 -5.54 2.30 -10.61
N HIS A 139 -6.17 3.10 -9.75
CA HIS A 139 -5.46 3.98 -8.82
C HIS A 139 -4.75 3.17 -7.70
N MET A 140 -5.26 1.98 -7.36
CA MET A 140 -4.57 1.03 -6.47
C MET A 140 -3.22 0.58 -7.03
N LEU A 141 -3.01 0.59 -8.36
CA LEU A 141 -1.74 0.26 -9.00
C LEU A 141 -0.67 1.35 -8.82
N LEU A 142 -1.08 2.57 -8.43
CA LEU A 142 -0.18 3.71 -8.20
C LEU A 142 0.20 3.85 -6.71
N THR A 143 -0.14 2.88 -5.88
CA THR A 143 0.15 2.91 -4.44
C THR A 143 1.54 2.39 -4.11
N ALA A 144 2.11 2.84 -2.99
CA ALA A 144 3.39 2.33 -2.48
C ALA A 144 3.39 0.79 -2.31
N ALA A 145 2.23 0.21 -1.96
CA ALA A 145 2.03 -1.24 -1.89
C ALA A 145 2.27 -1.93 -3.24
N ALA A 146 1.74 -1.39 -4.33
CA ALA A 146 1.90 -1.96 -5.67
C ALA A 146 3.36 -1.89 -6.15
N LEU A 147 4.06 -0.78 -5.84
CA LEU A 147 5.47 -0.63 -6.19
C LEU A 147 6.37 -1.61 -5.43
N VAL A 148 6.18 -1.74 -4.11
CA VAL A 148 6.91 -2.74 -3.30
C VAL A 148 6.55 -4.16 -3.74
N GLY A 149 5.28 -4.42 -4.08
CA GLY A 149 4.83 -5.70 -4.65
C GLY A 149 5.55 -6.03 -5.96
N ALA A 150 5.63 -5.09 -6.90
CA ALA A 150 6.35 -5.26 -8.16
C ALA A 150 7.83 -5.64 -7.95
N VAL A 151 8.51 -4.94 -7.03
CA VAL A 151 9.90 -5.26 -6.67
C VAL A 151 10.00 -6.67 -6.08
N ASN A 152 9.06 -7.05 -5.20
CA ASN A 152 9.04 -8.39 -4.61
C ASN A 152 8.76 -9.49 -5.66
N ALA A 153 7.83 -9.26 -6.60
CA ALA A 153 7.56 -10.18 -7.70
C ALA A 153 8.79 -10.38 -8.59
N LEU A 154 9.55 -9.31 -8.83
CA LEU A 154 10.82 -9.36 -9.56
C LEU A 154 11.86 -10.22 -8.84
N LEU A 155 11.97 -10.12 -7.51
CA LEU A 155 12.85 -10.98 -6.70
C LEU A 155 12.45 -12.46 -6.77
N ILE A 156 11.14 -12.75 -6.72
CA ILE A 156 10.64 -14.13 -6.84
C ILE A 156 10.99 -14.73 -8.21
N GLY A 157 10.78 -13.98 -9.30
CA GLY A 157 11.14 -14.46 -10.64
C GLY A 157 12.65 -14.57 -10.86
N LEU A 158 13.45 -13.70 -10.24
CA LEU A 158 14.91 -13.83 -10.23
C LEU A 158 15.33 -15.15 -9.57
N GLY A 159 14.73 -15.47 -8.41
CA GLY A 159 14.95 -16.75 -7.74
C GLY A 159 14.58 -17.94 -8.61
N ALA A 160 13.42 -17.90 -9.29
CA ALA A 160 12.99 -18.95 -10.21
C ALA A 160 13.94 -19.11 -11.42
N THR A 161 14.45 -18.01 -11.96
CA THR A 161 15.43 -18.01 -13.06
C THR A 161 16.71 -18.71 -12.63
N LEU A 162 17.24 -18.36 -11.45
CA LEU A 162 18.47 -18.91 -10.91
C LEU A 162 18.33 -20.41 -10.60
N LEU A 163 17.23 -20.84 -10.01
CA LEU A 163 16.94 -22.26 -9.74
C LEU A 163 16.80 -23.07 -11.05
N SER A 164 16.19 -22.47 -12.08
CA SER A 164 16.08 -23.09 -13.41
C SER A 164 17.46 -23.21 -14.09
N GLY A 165 18.33 -22.21 -13.94
CA GLY A 165 19.70 -22.28 -14.42
C GLY A 165 20.54 -23.35 -13.70
N LEU A 166 20.36 -23.51 -12.39
CA LEU A 166 21.05 -24.53 -11.59
C LEU A 166 20.64 -25.96 -11.95
N SER A 167 19.44 -26.16 -12.48
CA SER A 167 18.96 -27.46 -12.97
C SER A 167 19.45 -27.79 -14.39
N GLY A 168 20.28 -26.92 -14.99
CA GLY A 168 20.88 -27.15 -16.31
C GLY A 168 20.00 -26.69 -17.48
N ALA A 169 18.93 -25.92 -17.23
CA ALA A 169 18.11 -25.38 -18.29
C ALA A 169 18.92 -24.42 -19.19
N ALA A 170 18.60 -24.41 -20.49
CA ALA A 170 19.17 -23.43 -21.40
C ALA A 170 18.89 -22.00 -20.89
N PRO A 171 19.84 -21.05 -21.02
CA PRO A 171 19.69 -19.70 -20.50
C PRO A 171 18.38 -19.01 -20.93
N GLY A 172 17.97 -19.20 -22.18
CA GLY A 172 16.71 -18.66 -22.70
C GLY A 172 15.47 -19.21 -22.00
N LEU A 173 15.45 -20.52 -21.69
CA LEU A 173 14.35 -21.15 -20.94
C LEU A 173 14.33 -20.68 -19.49
N ALA A 174 15.49 -20.56 -18.85
CA ALA A 174 15.58 -20.07 -17.48
C ALA A 174 15.02 -18.63 -17.36
N ILE A 175 15.38 -17.75 -18.30
CA ILE A 175 14.87 -16.38 -18.36
C ILE A 175 13.36 -16.38 -18.62
N ALA A 176 12.87 -17.18 -19.57
CA ALA A 176 11.45 -17.27 -19.87
C ALA A 176 10.62 -17.72 -18.65
N VAL A 177 11.08 -18.75 -17.93
CA VAL A 177 10.46 -19.21 -16.68
C VAL A 177 10.45 -18.08 -15.65
N GLY A 178 11.57 -17.38 -15.48
CA GLY A 178 11.66 -16.21 -14.62
C GLY A 178 10.62 -15.15 -14.91
N VAL A 179 10.53 -14.71 -16.17
CA VAL A 179 9.57 -13.70 -16.63
C VAL A 179 8.14 -14.14 -16.36
N VAL A 180 7.80 -15.39 -16.68
CA VAL A 180 6.47 -15.94 -16.40
C VAL A 180 6.16 -15.91 -14.89
N VAL A 181 7.13 -16.27 -14.05
CA VAL A 181 6.98 -16.24 -12.59
C VAL A 181 6.82 -14.80 -12.08
N VAL A 182 7.57 -13.82 -12.59
CA VAL A 182 7.39 -12.40 -12.25
C VAL A 182 5.95 -11.97 -12.55
N LEU A 183 5.48 -12.23 -13.78
CA LEU A 183 4.15 -11.83 -14.20
C LEU A 183 3.04 -12.51 -13.37
N ALA A 184 3.20 -13.80 -13.09
CA ALA A 184 2.27 -14.55 -12.26
C ALA A 184 2.24 -14.04 -10.81
N ALA A 185 3.41 -13.86 -10.19
CA ALA A 185 3.51 -13.35 -8.81
C ALA A 185 2.92 -11.94 -8.69
N PHE A 186 3.20 -11.07 -9.66
CA PHE A 186 2.65 -9.72 -9.69
C PHE A 186 1.13 -9.73 -9.91
N ALA A 187 0.61 -10.58 -10.79
CA ALA A 187 -0.82 -10.75 -11.00
C ALA A 187 -1.53 -11.26 -9.74
N VAL A 188 -0.92 -12.20 -9.00
CA VAL A 188 -1.45 -12.70 -7.71
C VAL A 188 -1.51 -11.58 -6.68
N GLN A 189 -0.45 -10.77 -6.57
CA GLN A 189 -0.42 -9.63 -5.65
C GLN A 189 -1.47 -8.58 -6.00
N ILE A 190 -1.65 -8.25 -7.29
CA ILE A 190 -2.73 -7.37 -7.75
C ILE A 190 -4.11 -7.98 -7.45
N GLY A 191 -4.26 -9.29 -7.64
CA GLY A 191 -5.48 -10.03 -7.30
C GLY A 191 -5.79 -9.94 -5.80
N TYR A 192 -4.78 -10.05 -4.95
CA TYR A 192 -4.90 -9.93 -3.50
C TYR A 192 -5.34 -8.52 -3.09
N ILE A 193 -4.71 -7.48 -3.64
CA ILE A 193 -5.11 -6.07 -3.45
C ILE A 193 -6.59 -5.87 -3.84
N ASN A 194 -7.00 -6.38 -5.00
CA ASN A 194 -8.37 -6.26 -5.47
C ASN A 194 -9.38 -7.04 -4.61
N ARG A 195 -9.02 -8.20 -4.06
CA ARG A 195 -9.91 -8.95 -3.16
C ARG A 195 -10.09 -8.24 -1.82
N ALA A 196 -9.01 -7.67 -1.28
CA ALA A 196 -9.06 -6.93 -0.03
C ALA A 196 -10.05 -5.75 -0.12
N SER A 197 -10.05 -4.99 -1.21
CA SER A 197 -10.99 -3.87 -1.41
C SER A 197 -12.44 -4.29 -1.64
N ILE A 198 -12.69 -5.38 -2.38
CA ILE A 198 -14.06 -5.86 -2.63
C ILE A 198 -14.74 -6.33 -1.34
N SER A 199 -13.99 -6.84 -0.36
CA SER A 199 -14.56 -7.31 0.92
C SER A 199 -15.16 -6.18 1.78
N LEU A 200 -14.77 -4.92 1.54
CA LEU A 200 -15.28 -3.74 2.25
C LEU A 200 -16.47 -3.07 1.56
N GLY A 201 -16.75 -3.43 0.30
CA GLY A 201 -17.88 -2.91 -0.47
C GLY A 201 -19.19 -3.68 -0.28
N ARG A 202 -19.22 -4.69 0.60
CA ARG A 202 -20.42 -5.46 0.96
C ARG A 202 -20.86 -5.17 2.38
#